data_AF-A0A925NTC1-F1
#
_entry.id   AF-A0A925NTC1-F1
#
_cell.length_a   1.000
_cell.length_b   1.000
_cell.length_c   1.000
_cell.angle_alpha   90.00
_cell.angle_beta   90.00
_cell.angle_gamma   90.00
#
_symmetry.space_group_name_H-M   'P 1'
#
loop_
_entity.id
_entity.type
_entity.pdbx_description
1 polymer ?
#
loop_
_entity_poly.entity_id
_entity_poly.type
_entity_poly.pdbx_seq_one_letter_code
_entity_poly.pdbx_strand_id
1 'polypeptide(L)'
;MNHQYLEKIVDLLDPKLNRIHNLSVDEARARVLSGQPEAVREIDGSFALLARDGKTVRMARSLDRPMRYFLAKRAEGPALIVADRIDAIYQQLEREGLSGQFHPSYTRMVPAHYVIEIQLVGCPDPDPTYTRFFTPQRDALPADLDNIGRRYIGALADEIAKWLKSVPANEPIGVAFSGGVDSGSVFLVTYHVMRQLGMSLSRLKAFTLSFGDGPDLQQSRDFLEQLGLGLFLEPVEADLASLDVAETIRVVEDYKPLDIESASMAMTLCRGIRALYPDWKLLLDGDGGDE
;
A
#
# COMPACT_ATOMS: atom_id res chain seq x y z
N MET A 1 1.48 -23.26 -41.23
CA MET A 1 2.55 -22.35 -40.74
C MET A 1 2.25 -22.05 -39.27
N ASN A 2 3.02 -22.63 -38.35
CA ASN A 2 2.91 -22.31 -36.91
C ASN A 2 3.43 -20.88 -36.71
N HIS A 3 2.53 -19.89 -36.66
CA HIS A 3 2.88 -18.56 -36.18
C HIS A 3 3.12 -18.68 -34.67
N GLN A 4 4.38 -18.81 -34.27
CA GLN A 4 4.74 -18.74 -32.87
C GLN A 4 4.58 -17.27 -32.44
N TYR A 5 3.44 -16.95 -31.83
CA TYR A 5 3.18 -15.62 -31.32
C TYR A 5 4.30 -15.19 -30.36
N LEU A 6 4.87 -13.99 -30.58
CA LEU A 6 5.82 -13.35 -29.70
C LEU A 6 5.05 -12.60 -28.62
N GLU A 7 4.85 -13.29 -27.50
CA GLU A 7 4.23 -12.73 -26.31
C GLU A 7 5.17 -11.70 -25.67
N LYS A 8 4.64 -10.53 -25.34
CA LYS A 8 5.40 -9.47 -24.68
C LYS A 8 4.83 -9.23 -23.30
N ILE A 9 5.70 -9.15 -22.30
CA ILE A 9 5.35 -8.76 -20.94
C ILE A 9 6.17 -7.53 -20.59
N VAL A 10 5.49 -6.48 -20.14
CA VAL A 10 6.11 -5.25 -19.65
C VAL A 10 5.75 -5.12 -18.18
N ASP A 11 6.72 -5.42 -17.32
CA ASP A 11 6.61 -5.26 -15.87
C ASP A 11 7.15 -3.87 -15.49
N LEU A 12 6.24 -2.97 -15.10
CA LEU A 12 6.55 -1.60 -14.67
C LEU A 12 6.57 -1.46 -13.15
N LEU A 13 6.44 -2.56 -12.40
CA LEU A 13 6.50 -2.52 -10.94
C LEU A 13 7.92 -2.19 -10.48
N ASP A 14 8.05 -1.27 -9.52
CA ASP A 14 9.34 -1.02 -8.86
C ASP A 14 9.59 -2.09 -7.77
N PRO A 15 10.58 -3.00 -7.97
CA PRO A 15 10.87 -4.04 -6.99
C PRO A 15 11.34 -3.50 -5.64
N LYS A 16 11.84 -2.25 -5.58
CA LYS A 16 12.33 -1.62 -4.33
C LYS A 16 11.21 -1.24 -3.38
N LEU A 17 9.97 -1.19 -3.88
CA LEU A 17 8.81 -0.89 -3.06
C LEU A 17 8.27 -2.12 -2.32
N ASN A 18 8.75 -3.32 -2.64
CA ASN A 18 8.42 -4.52 -1.87
C ASN A 18 9.14 -4.49 -0.50
N ARG A 19 8.40 -4.83 0.56
CA ARG A 19 8.89 -5.00 1.92
C ARG A 19 8.63 -6.44 2.35
N ILE A 20 9.56 -7.33 2.02
CA ILE A 20 9.45 -8.76 2.34
C ILE A 20 10.40 -9.06 3.50
N HIS A 21 9.88 -9.68 4.56
CA HIS A 21 10.61 -9.84 5.82
C HIS A 21 11.33 -11.19 5.96
N ASN A 22 10.87 -12.22 5.24
CA ASN A 22 11.33 -13.59 5.44
C ASN A 22 11.99 -14.24 4.20
N LEU A 23 11.97 -13.58 3.05
CA LEU A 23 12.46 -14.09 1.77
C LEU A 23 13.14 -12.99 0.95
N SER A 24 14.00 -13.37 0.01
CA SER A 24 14.38 -12.49 -1.10
C SER A 24 13.23 -12.28 -2.08
N VAL A 25 13.30 -11.22 -2.88
CA VAL A 25 12.29 -10.93 -3.93
C VAL A 25 12.21 -12.06 -4.95
N ASP A 26 13.34 -12.69 -5.31
CA ASP A 26 13.36 -13.78 -6.29
C ASP A 26 12.76 -15.07 -5.73
N GLU A 27 12.99 -15.39 -4.45
CA GLU A 27 12.33 -16.51 -3.77
C GLU A 27 10.82 -16.27 -3.67
N ALA A 28 10.39 -15.06 -3.33
CA ALA A 28 8.98 -14.70 -3.30
C ALA A 28 8.33 -14.79 -4.69
N ARG A 29 9.03 -14.36 -5.75
CA ARG A 29 8.60 -14.56 -7.14
C ARG A 29 8.51 -16.04 -7.50
N ALA A 30 9.43 -16.88 -7.03
CA ALA A 30 9.34 -18.33 -7.24
C ALA A 30 8.12 -18.95 -6.54
N ARG A 31 7.75 -18.46 -5.35
CA ARG A 31 6.50 -18.86 -4.68
C ARG A 31 5.27 -18.47 -5.51
N VAL A 32 5.20 -17.24 -6.01
CA VAL A 32 4.12 -16.79 -6.91
C VAL A 32 4.11 -17.61 -8.20
N LEU A 33 5.29 -17.90 -8.76
CA LEU A 33 5.44 -18.71 -9.95
C LEU A 33 4.99 -20.15 -9.73
N SER A 34 4.98 -20.69 -8.51
CA SER A 34 4.49 -22.05 -8.26
C SER A 34 2.97 -22.19 -8.47
N GLY A 35 2.23 -21.09 -8.37
CA GLY A 35 0.76 -21.08 -8.39
C GLY A 35 0.10 -21.68 -7.14
N GLN A 36 0.89 -22.14 -6.16
CA GLN A 36 0.36 -22.78 -4.95
C GLN A 36 -0.02 -21.72 -3.91
N PRO A 37 -1.31 -21.62 -3.51
CA PRO A 37 -1.77 -20.59 -2.58
C PRO A 37 -1.04 -20.63 -1.23
N GLU A 38 -0.79 -21.82 -0.70
CA GLU A 38 -0.11 -22.04 0.57
C GLU A 38 1.32 -21.49 0.53
N ALA A 39 2.00 -21.67 -0.61
CA ALA A 39 3.36 -21.17 -0.80
C ALA A 39 3.41 -19.64 -0.90
N VAL A 40 2.39 -19.00 -1.49
CA VAL A 40 2.26 -17.53 -1.56
C VAL A 40 1.86 -16.96 -0.20
N ARG A 41 1.04 -17.68 0.57
CA ARG A 41 0.61 -17.27 1.91
C ARG A 41 1.76 -17.12 2.91
N GLU A 42 2.86 -17.84 2.67
CA GLU A 42 4.10 -17.78 3.47
C GLU A 42 4.92 -16.50 3.25
N ILE A 43 4.64 -15.68 2.24
CA ILE A 43 5.35 -14.42 2.02
C ILE A 43 4.93 -13.42 3.10
N ASP A 44 5.85 -13.05 3.99
CA ASP A 44 5.62 -12.09 5.07
C ASP A 44 5.99 -10.68 4.61
N GLY A 45 4.99 -9.78 4.61
CA GLY A 45 5.16 -8.36 4.34
C GLY A 45 4.29 -7.81 3.21
N SER A 46 4.72 -6.69 2.65
CA SER A 46 4.02 -5.89 1.65
C SER A 46 4.66 -6.07 0.27
N PHE A 47 3.88 -6.52 -0.72
CA PHE A 47 4.43 -6.85 -2.04
C PHE A 47 3.43 -6.74 -3.20
N ALA A 48 3.95 -6.47 -4.39
CA ALA A 48 3.30 -6.72 -5.66
C ALA A 48 4.30 -7.45 -6.57
N LEU A 49 3.98 -8.69 -6.95
CA LEU A 49 4.93 -9.60 -7.59
C LEU A 49 4.34 -10.16 -8.88
N LEU A 50 5.15 -10.10 -9.93
CA LEU A 50 4.94 -10.77 -11.20
C LEU A 50 6.02 -11.85 -11.38
N ALA A 51 5.59 -13.03 -11.83
CA ALA A 51 6.49 -14.09 -12.27
C ALA A 51 5.96 -14.74 -13.55
N ARG A 52 6.86 -15.32 -14.34
CA ARG A 52 6.49 -15.98 -15.61
C ARG A 52 7.27 -17.28 -15.83
N ASP A 53 6.62 -18.22 -16.49
CA ASP A 53 7.24 -19.41 -17.09
C ASP A 53 6.59 -19.68 -18.45
N GLY A 54 7.38 -19.56 -19.51
CA GLY A 54 6.87 -19.59 -20.89
C GLY A 54 5.72 -18.60 -21.10
N LYS A 55 4.53 -19.14 -21.38
CA LYS A 55 3.30 -18.39 -21.65
C LYS A 55 2.47 -18.10 -20.41
N THR A 56 2.81 -18.72 -19.29
CA THR A 56 2.10 -18.59 -18.03
C THR A 56 2.66 -17.39 -17.26
N VAL A 57 1.79 -16.43 -16.97
CA VAL A 57 2.11 -15.29 -16.10
C VAL A 57 1.31 -15.43 -14.82
N ARG A 58 2.00 -15.34 -13.68
CA ARG A 58 1.38 -15.36 -12.35
C ARG A 58 1.66 -14.05 -11.63
N MET A 59 0.63 -13.53 -10.97
CA MET A 59 0.66 -12.24 -10.28
C MET A 59 0.01 -12.37 -8.91
N ALA A 60 0.60 -11.74 -7.90
CA ALA A 60 0.04 -11.68 -6.55
C ALA A 60 0.43 -10.37 -5.86
N ARG A 61 -0.46 -9.83 -5.03
CA ARG A 61 -0.22 -8.65 -4.20
C ARG A 61 -0.79 -8.74 -2.79
N SER A 62 -0.15 -8.07 -1.84
CA SER A 62 -0.65 -7.79 -0.48
C SER A 62 -1.79 -6.76 -0.52
N LEU A 63 -2.41 -6.42 0.62
CA LEU A 63 -3.55 -5.48 0.69
C LEU A 63 -3.19 -4.01 0.41
N ASP A 64 -1.96 -3.61 0.64
CA ASP A 64 -1.50 -2.22 0.61
C ASP A 64 -0.79 -1.84 -0.72
N ARG A 65 -0.52 -2.81 -1.59
CA ARG A 65 0.25 -2.61 -2.83
C ARG A 65 -0.63 -2.69 -4.07
N PRO A 66 -1.00 -1.57 -4.72
CA PRO A 66 -1.70 -1.59 -6.00
C PRO A 66 -0.95 -2.39 -7.07
N MET A 67 -1.70 -3.16 -7.84
CA MET A 67 -1.18 -3.89 -8.99
C MET A 67 -2.29 -4.03 -10.01
N ARG A 68 -2.03 -3.54 -11.21
CA ARG A 68 -2.98 -3.42 -12.31
C ARG A 68 -2.34 -3.99 -13.57
N TYR A 69 -3.16 -4.48 -14.48
CA TYR A 69 -2.68 -4.96 -15.76
C TYR A 69 -3.61 -4.61 -16.92
N PHE A 70 -3.05 -4.59 -18.12
CA PHE A 70 -3.74 -4.34 -19.37
C PHE A 70 -3.19 -5.27 -20.46
N LEU A 71 -4.07 -5.87 -21.24
CA LEU A 71 -3.71 -6.75 -22.35
C LEU A 71 -3.96 -6.04 -23.68
N ALA A 72 -2.87 -5.64 -24.34
CA ALA A 72 -2.93 -5.00 -25.66
C ALA A 72 -2.77 -6.04 -26.78
N LYS A 73 -3.46 -5.82 -27.90
CA LYS A 73 -3.42 -6.69 -29.08
C LYS A 73 -2.36 -6.20 -30.05
N ARG A 74 -1.47 -7.11 -30.50
CA ARG A 74 -0.50 -6.84 -31.57
C ARG A 74 -0.59 -7.95 -32.60
N ALA A 75 -0.17 -7.67 -33.84
CA ALA A 75 -0.12 -8.67 -34.90
C ALA A 75 0.79 -9.86 -34.55
N GLU A 76 1.87 -9.59 -33.82
CA GLU A 76 2.87 -10.58 -33.38
C GLU A 76 2.41 -11.42 -32.18
N GLY A 77 1.40 -10.99 -31.42
CA GLY A 77 0.97 -11.63 -30.17
C GLY A 77 0.52 -10.62 -29.11
N PRO A 78 -0.15 -11.08 -28.04
CA PRO A 78 -0.60 -10.19 -26.97
C PRO A 78 0.58 -9.54 -26.23
N ALA A 79 0.38 -8.31 -25.77
CA ALA A 79 1.27 -7.61 -24.87
C ALA A 79 0.58 -7.38 -23.52
N LEU A 80 1.08 -8.01 -22.47
CA LEU A 80 0.63 -7.79 -21.09
C LEU A 80 1.48 -6.70 -20.46
N ILE A 81 0.85 -5.57 -20.11
CA ILE A 81 1.49 -4.47 -19.38
C ILE A 81 0.98 -4.51 -17.95
N VAL A 82 1.89 -4.48 -16.99
CA VAL A 82 1.60 -4.56 -15.55
C VAL A 82 2.25 -3.40 -14.84
N ALA A 83 1.50 -2.70 -13.99
CA ALA A 83 1.98 -1.54 -13.24
C ALA A 83 1.20 -1.39 -11.93
N ASP A 84 1.69 -0.55 -11.03
CA ASP A 84 0.93 -0.12 -9.86
C ASP A 84 -0.10 0.96 -10.22
N ARG A 85 0.08 1.72 -11.30
CA ARG A 85 -0.84 2.79 -11.75
C ARG A 85 -1.39 2.63 -13.17
N ILE A 86 -2.64 3.08 -13.37
CA ILE A 86 -3.32 3.12 -14.68
C ILE A 86 -2.61 4.11 -15.62
N ASP A 87 -2.19 5.27 -15.13
CA ASP A 87 -1.52 6.26 -15.98
C ASP A 87 -0.16 5.77 -16.50
N ALA A 88 0.59 4.98 -15.71
CA ALA A 88 1.82 4.33 -16.15
C ALA A 88 1.56 3.32 -17.28
N ILE A 89 0.47 2.56 -17.20
CA ILE A 89 0.02 1.67 -18.29
C ILE A 89 -0.28 2.49 -19.55
N TYR A 90 -1.03 3.60 -19.41
CA TYR A 90 -1.37 4.46 -20.54
C TYR A 90 -0.12 5.03 -21.23
N GLN A 91 0.83 5.59 -20.46
CA GLN A 91 2.09 6.12 -20.99
C GLN A 91 2.90 5.04 -21.71
N GLN A 92 2.89 3.80 -21.20
CA GLN A 92 3.55 2.70 -21.88
C GLN A 92 2.88 2.33 -23.20
N LEU A 93 1.54 2.34 -23.25
CA LEU A 93 0.79 2.13 -24.49
C LEU A 93 1.09 3.24 -25.51
N GLU A 94 1.23 4.50 -25.09
CA GLU A 94 1.63 5.60 -25.98
C GLU A 94 3.03 5.37 -26.58
N ARG A 95 4.02 4.99 -25.75
CA ARG A 95 5.39 4.68 -26.23
C ARG A 95 5.42 3.55 -27.26
N GLU A 96 4.47 2.61 -27.17
CA GLU A 96 4.37 1.47 -28.08
C GLU A 96 3.46 1.74 -29.29
N GLY A 97 2.83 2.92 -29.38
CA GLY A 97 1.86 3.24 -30.43
C GLY A 97 0.55 2.45 -30.32
N LEU A 98 0.20 1.98 -29.12
CA LEU A 98 -0.97 1.14 -28.82
C LEU A 98 -2.06 1.89 -28.03
N SER A 99 -1.89 3.20 -27.78
CA SER A 99 -2.82 4.00 -26.99
C SER A 99 -4.25 4.05 -27.55
N GLY A 100 -4.43 3.85 -28.85
CA GLY A 100 -5.77 3.75 -29.47
C GLY A 100 -6.61 2.56 -28.99
N GLN A 101 -6.00 1.58 -28.32
CA GLN A 101 -6.70 0.46 -27.69
C GLN A 101 -7.12 0.75 -26.24
N PHE A 102 -6.60 1.83 -25.65
CA PHE A 102 -6.78 2.10 -24.23
C PHE A 102 -8.19 2.62 -23.94
N HIS A 103 -8.81 2.00 -22.94
CA HIS A 103 -9.93 2.57 -22.21
C HIS A 103 -9.72 2.28 -20.72
N PRO A 104 -9.92 3.26 -19.80
CA PRO A 104 -9.64 3.06 -18.37
C PRO A 104 -10.33 1.82 -17.79
N SER A 105 -11.59 1.56 -18.18
CA SER A 105 -12.36 0.38 -17.73
C SER A 105 -11.83 -0.97 -18.23
N TYR A 106 -10.87 -1.00 -19.16
CA TYR A 106 -10.22 -2.23 -19.62
C TYR A 106 -8.99 -2.58 -18.79
N THR A 107 -8.49 -1.65 -17.98
CA THR A 107 -7.49 -1.97 -16.97
C THR A 107 -8.11 -2.85 -15.90
N ARG A 108 -7.38 -3.88 -15.46
CA ARG A 108 -7.82 -4.84 -14.45
C ARG A 108 -6.97 -4.66 -13.20
N MET A 109 -7.61 -4.52 -12.04
CA MET A 109 -6.93 -4.61 -10.76
C MET A 109 -6.66 -6.08 -10.45
N VAL A 110 -5.44 -6.41 -10.02
CA VAL A 110 -5.14 -7.71 -9.42
C VAL A 110 -5.79 -7.72 -8.04
N PRO A 111 -6.75 -8.63 -7.71
CA PRO A 111 -7.34 -8.65 -6.38
C PRO A 111 -6.28 -8.96 -5.32
N ALA A 112 -6.32 -8.23 -4.20
CA ALA A 112 -5.51 -8.55 -3.04
C ALA A 112 -5.79 -9.98 -2.58
N HIS A 113 -4.76 -10.70 -2.13
CA HIS A 113 -4.90 -12.06 -1.58
C HIS A 113 -5.30 -13.14 -2.58
N TYR A 114 -5.14 -12.89 -3.89
CA TYR A 114 -5.26 -13.88 -4.94
C TYR A 114 -3.95 -14.06 -5.69
N VAL A 115 -3.68 -15.30 -6.10
CA VAL A 115 -2.79 -15.59 -7.22
C VAL A 115 -3.64 -15.54 -8.47
N ILE A 116 -3.30 -14.64 -9.38
CA ILE A 116 -3.84 -14.63 -10.74
C ILE A 116 -2.92 -15.44 -11.63
N GLU A 117 -3.49 -16.25 -12.51
CA GLU A 117 -2.79 -16.86 -13.62
C GLU A 117 -3.39 -16.42 -14.95
N ILE A 118 -2.54 -15.99 -15.88
CA ILE A 118 -2.91 -15.65 -17.27
C ILE A 118 -2.06 -16.49 -18.21
N GLN A 119 -2.71 -17.14 -19.18
CA GLN A 119 -2.03 -17.86 -20.27
C GLN A 119 -1.98 -16.95 -21.49
N LEU A 120 -0.82 -16.49 -21.94
CA LEU A 120 -0.70 -15.54 -23.06
C LEU A 120 -0.87 -16.20 -24.45
N VAL A 121 -1.91 -17.02 -24.61
CA VAL A 121 -2.17 -17.84 -25.79
C VAL A 121 -2.97 -17.09 -26.87
N GLY A 122 -2.45 -15.98 -27.39
CA GLY A 122 -3.03 -15.33 -28.58
C GLY A 122 -4.50 -14.91 -28.42
N CYS A 123 -5.32 -15.12 -29.45
CA CYS A 123 -6.77 -14.83 -29.47
C CYS A 123 -7.56 -16.14 -29.37
N PRO A 124 -8.65 -16.24 -28.56
CA PRO A 124 -9.30 -15.18 -27.78
C PRO A 124 -8.46 -14.68 -26.60
N ASP A 125 -8.80 -13.49 -26.08
CA ASP A 125 -8.15 -12.96 -24.89
C ASP A 125 -8.27 -13.99 -23.75
N PRO A 126 -7.16 -14.35 -23.09
CA PRO A 126 -7.18 -15.41 -22.10
C PRO A 126 -7.94 -14.98 -20.86
N ASP A 127 -8.84 -15.85 -20.40
CA ASP A 127 -9.51 -15.66 -19.12
C ASP A 127 -8.53 -15.94 -17.97
N PRO A 128 -8.32 -14.98 -17.06
CA PRO A 128 -7.51 -15.19 -15.88
C PRO A 128 -8.16 -16.21 -14.93
N THR A 129 -7.33 -17.09 -14.36
CA THR A 129 -7.72 -17.92 -13.20
C THR A 129 -7.34 -17.19 -11.92
N TYR A 130 -8.23 -17.25 -10.92
CA TYR A 130 -8.04 -16.60 -9.62
C TYR A 130 -8.06 -17.64 -8.52
N THR A 131 -6.98 -17.74 -7.75
CA THR A 131 -6.90 -18.65 -6.61
C THR A 131 -6.55 -17.87 -5.34
N ARG A 132 -7.47 -17.86 -4.37
CA ARG A 132 -7.30 -17.11 -3.12
C ARG A 132 -6.27 -17.79 -2.24
N PHE A 133 -5.29 -17.03 -1.72
CA PHE A 133 -4.28 -17.54 -0.79
C PHE A 133 -4.46 -17.08 0.65
N PHE A 134 -5.31 -16.07 0.89
CA PHE A 134 -5.62 -15.62 2.24
C PHE A 134 -7.11 -15.34 2.43
N THR A 135 -7.67 -15.95 3.46
CA THR A 135 -9.02 -15.69 3.97
C THR A 135 -8.93 -15.65 5.50
N PRO A 136 -9.19 -14.50 6.14
CA PRO A 136 -9.19 -14.44 7.60
C PRO A 136 -10.34 -15.28 8.15
N GLN A 137 -10.08 -16.07 9.19
CA GLN A 137 -11.13 -16.79 9.90
C GLN A 137 -11.88 -15.79 10.79
N ARG A 138 -13.20 -15.70 10.60
CA ARG A 138 -14.08 -14.87 11.43
C ARG A 138 -14.35 -15.56 12.77
N ASP A 139 -14.57 -14.75 13.80
CA ASP A 139 -15.02 -15.20 15.14
C ASP A 139 -14.11 -16.29 15.76
N ALA A 140 -12.81 -16.21 15.48
CA ALA A 140 -11.83 -17.21 15.89
C ALA A 140 -11.34 -17.04 17.34
N LEU A 141 -11.66 -15.92 17.99
CA LEU A 141 -11.20 -15.60 19.35
C LEU A 141 -12.33 -15.79 20.38
N PRO A 142 -12.01 -16.18 21.62
CA PRO A 142 -12.98 -16.17 22.70
C PRO A 142 -13.43 -14.74 23.01
N ALA A 143 -14.64 -14.58 23.56
CA ALA A 143 -15.20 -13.30 24.00
C ALA A 143 -14.54 -12.81 25.31
N ASP A 144 -13.23 -12.58 25.26
CA ASP A 144 -12.38 -12.11 26.36
C ASP A 144 -11.62 -10.86 25.87
N LEU A 145 -12.03 -9.69 26.38
CA LEU A 145 -11.48 -8.40 25.96
C LEU A 145 -9.98 -8.26 26.24
N ASP A 146 -9.49 -8.83 27.35
CA ASP A 146 -8.07 -8.77 27.68
C ASP A 146 -7.25 -9.61 26.70
N ASN A 147 -7.78 -10.76 26.28
CA ASN A 147 -7.16 -11.60 25.26
C ASN A 147 -7.20 -10.97 23.88
N ILE A 148 -8.35 -10.41 23.48
CA ILE A 148 -8.51 -9.72 22.20
C ILE A 148 -7.57 -8.51 22.14
N GLY A 149 -7.58 -7.66 23.17
CA GLY A 149 -6.72 -6.47 23.23
C GLY A 149 -5.23 -6.83 23.20
N ARG A 150 -4.81 -7.85 23.96
CA ARG A 150 -3.41 -8.33 23.92
C ARG A 150 -3.00 -8.83 22.54
N ARG A 151 -3.88 -9.55 21.84
CA ARG A 151 -3.59 -10.04 20.48
C ARG A 151 -3.56 -8.91 19.46
N TYR A 152 -4.50 -7.98 19.54
CA TYR A 152 -4.59 -6.85 18.62
C TYR A 152 -3.38 -5.91 18.76
N ILE A 153 -3.12 -5.41 19.98
CA ILE A 153 -1.98 -4.53 20.24
C ILE A 153 -0.65 -5.27 20.09
N GLY A 154 -0.59 -6.56 20.41
CA GLY A 154 0.58 -7.40 20.17
C GLY A 154 0.92 -7.50 18.68
N ALA A 155 -0.07 -7.78 17.84
CA ALA A 155 0.12 -7.82 16.38
C ALA A 155 0.57 -6.46 15.82
N LEU A 156 -0.06 -5.36 16.27
CA LEU A 156 0.36 -4.01 15.89
C LEU A 156 1.82 -3.72 16.30
N ALA A 157 2.20 -4.09 17.53
CA ALA A 157 3.56 -3.90 18.03
C ALA A 157 4.59 -4.73 17.25
N ASP A 158 4.25 -5.96 16.88
CA ASP A 158 5.11 -6.83 16.10
C ASP A 158 5.36 -6.26 14.69
N GLU A 159 4.31 -5.79 14.00
CA GLU A 159 4.45 -5.18 12.67
C GLU A 159 5.22 -3.86 12.71
N ILE A 160 4.93 -3.00 13.69
CA ILE A 160 5.71 -1.77 13.93
C ILE A 160 7.17 -2.11 14.20
N ALA A 161 7.46 -3.15 15.00
CA ALA A 161 8.83 -3.57 15.29
C ALA A 161 9.55 -4.07 14.04
N LYS A 162 8.89 -4.84 13.17
CA LYS A 162 9.45 -5.28 11.88
C LYS A 162 9.80 -4.07 11.01
N TRP A 163 8.89 -3.11 10.89
CA TRP A 163 9.12 -1.91 10.09
C TRP A 163 10.24 -1.04 10.65
N LEU A 164 10.22 -0.71 11.95
CA LEU A 164 11.24 0.11 12.61
C LEU A 164 12.64 -0.48 12.48
N LYS A 165 12.81 -1.81 12.58
CA LYS A 165 14.11 -2.46 12.40
C LYS A 165 14.68 -2.29 10.99
N SER A 166 13.85 -2.01 9.99
CA SER A 166 14.28 -1.70 8.62
C SER A 166 14.60 -0.22 8.39
N VAL A 167 14.21 0.65 9.31
CA VAL A 167 14.40 2.11 9.19
C VAL A 167 15.85 2.47 9.58
N PRO A 168 16.58 3.24 8.74
CA PRO A 168 17.92 3.70 9.07
C PRO A 168 17.98 4.50 10.39
N ALA A 169 19.09 4.40 11.12
CA ALA A 169 19.21 4.91 12.48
C ALA A 169 19.01 6.43 12.67
N ASN A 170 19.11 7.22 11.58
CA ASN A 170 19.00 8.68 11.62
C ASN A 170 17.74 9.23 10.93
N GLU A 171 16.92 8.36 10.32
CA GLU A 171 15.74 8.82 9.57
C GLU A 171 14.62 9.25 10.54
N PRO A 172 13.95 10.40 10.33
CA PRO A 172 12.81 10.77 11.14
C PRO A 172 11.62 9.83 10.88
N ILE A 173 10.76 9.65 11.88
CA ILE A 173 9.59 8.77 11.86
C ILE A 173 8.35 9.58 12.21
N GLY A 174 7.39 9.64 11.30
CA GLY A 174 6.13 10.36 11.49
C GLY A 174 4.99 9.40 11.81
N VAL A 175 3.98 9.92 12.48
CA VAL A 175 2.66 9.29 12.58
C VAL A 175 1.62 10.30 12.14
N ALA A 176 0.76 9.93 11.18
CA ALA A 176 -0.45 10.68 10.88
C ALA A 176 -1.40 10.56 12.08
N PHE A 177 -1.67 11.67 12.74
CA PHE A 177 -2.25 11.70 14.07
C PHE A 177 -3.49 12.58 14.13
N SER A 178 -4.63 11.97 14.41
CA SER A 178 -5.93 12.63 14.60
C SER A 178 -6.34 12.75 16.06
N GLY A 179 -5.64 12.05 16.98
CA GLY A 179 -6.05 11.90 18.37
C GLY A 179 -7.22 10.92 18.57
N GLY A 180 -7.65 10.23 17.51
CA GLY A 180 -8.58 9.09 17.57
C GLY A 180 -7.91 7.83 18.12
N VAL A 181 -8.71 6.77 18.32
CA VAL A 181 -8.23 5.52 18.90
C VAL A 181 -7.18 4.82 18.02
N ASP A 182 -7.33 4.86 16.69
CA ASP A 182 -6.44 4.15 15.77
C ASP A 182 -5.08 4.82 15.68
N SER A 183 -5.06 6.10 15.31
CA SER A 183 -3.82 6.89 15.26
C SER A 183 -3.17 7.05 16.65
N GLY A 184 -3.98 7.11 17.71
CA GLY A 184 -3.56 7.03 19.10
C GLY A 184 -2.82 5.74 19.43
N SER A 185 -3.40 4.59 19.06
CA SER A 185 -2.80 3.28 19.26
C SER A 185 -1.49 3.14 18.48
N VAL A 186 -1.47 3.54 17.21
CA VAL A 186 -0.26 3.51 16.36
C VAL A 186 0.84 4.38 16.96
N PHE A 187 0.53 5.61 17.39
CA PHE A 187 1.52 6.49 18.00
C PHE A 187 2.10 5.91 19.30
N LEU A 188 1.24 5.47 20.23
CA LEU A 188 1.67 4.97 21.53
C LEU A 188 2.45 3.66 21.41
N VAL A 189 2.03 2.76 20.52
CA VAL A 189 2.77 1.52 20.25
C VAL A 189 4.09 1.80 19.56
N THR A 190 4.14 2.73 18.60
CA THR A 190 5.40 3.17 17.98
C THR A 190 6.36 3.73 19.01
N TYR A 191 5.89 4.64 19.87
CA TYR A 191 6.66 5.19 20.97
C TYR A 191 7.18 4.07 21.90
N HIS A 192 6.33 3.11 22.26
CA HIS A 192 6.68 1.98 23.12
C HIS A 192 7.76 1.10 22.49
N VAL A 193 7.58 0.69 21.24
CA VAL A 193 8.52 -0.18 20.52
C VAL A 193 9.84 0.53 20.27
N MET A 194 9.84 1.81 19.90
CA MET A 194 11.07 2.61 19.78
C MET A 194 11.86 2.63 21.10
N ARG A 195 11.19 2.79 22.24
CA ARG A 195 11.83 2.71 23.56
C ARG A 195 12.44 1.34 23.82
N GLN A 196 11.71 0.27 23.52
CA GLN A 196 12.22 -1.11 23.71
C GLN A 196 13.43 -1.40 22.83
N LEU A 197 13.46 -0.84 21.62
CA LEU A 197 14.59 -0.96 20.68
C LEU A 197 15.75 0.00 20.99
N GLY A 198 15.64 0.85 22.03
CA GLY A 198 16.67 1.83 22.38
C GLY A 198 16.85 2.94 21.35
N MET A 199 15.84 3.21 20.53
CA MET A 199 15.87 4.27 19.52
C MET A 199 15.70 5.66 20.16
N SER A 200 16.31 6.68 19.55
CA SER A 200 16.06 8.06 19.98
C SER A 200 14.65 8.48 19.65
N LEU A 201 13.86 8.83 20.68
CA LEU A 201 12.50 9.33 20.53
C LEU A 201 12.46 10.74 19.93
N SER A 202 13.58 11.48 19.89
CA SER A 202 13.65 12.77 19.22
C SER A 202 13.37 12.70 17.71
N ARG A 203 13.38 11.49 17.14
CA ARG A 203 13.06 11.21 15.74
C ARG A 203 11.57 11.07 15.48
N LEU A 204 10.74 10.93 16.51
CA LEU A 204 9.31 10.68 16.39
C LEU A 204 8.52 11.99 16.41
N LYS A 205 7.57 12.14 15.48
CA LYS A 205 6.57 13.23 15.48
C LYS A 205 5.18 12.71 15.17
N ALA A 206 4.19 13.28 15.82
CA ALA A 206 2.76 13.08 15.55
C ALA A 206 2.24 14.28 14.76
N PHE A 207 1.91 14.10 13.49
CA PHE A 207 1.46 15.19 12.62
C PHE A 207 -0.06 15.26 12.56
N THR A 208 -0.61 16.43 12.86
CA THR A 208 -2.06 16.65 12.84
C THR A 208 -2.40 17.78 11.87
N LEU A 209 -3.22 17.48 10.87
CA LEU A 209 -3.73 18.46 9.93
C LEU A 209 -4.71 19.41 10.64
N SER A 210 -4.61 20.71 10.35
CA SER A 210 -5.57 21.70 10.83
C SER A 210 -5.92 22.71 9.75
N PHE A 211 -7.21 23.01 9.62
CA PHE A 211 -7.74 24.10 8.81
C PHE A 211 -8.17 25.30 9.68
N GLY A 212 -7.63 25.42 10.89
CA GLY A 212 -8.04 26.41 11.89
C GLY A 212 -9.01 25.82 12.91
N ASP A 213 -10.30 26.03 12.71
CA ASP A 213 -11.36 25.81 13.73
C ASP A 213 -11.82 24.34 13.86
N GLY A 214 -11.06 23.38 13.35
CA GLY A 214 -11.38 21.95 13.42
C GLY A 214 -11.09 21.33 14.79
N PRO A 215 -11.84 20.29 15.22
CA PRO A 215 -11.68 19.69 16.55
C PRO A 215 -10.41 18.83 16.70
N ASP A 216 -9.91 18.24 15.61
CA ASP A 216 -8.85 17.21 15.63
C ASP A 216 -7.55 17.71 16.26
N LEU A 217 -7.19 18.98 16.04
CA LEU A 217 -5.98 19.55 16.62
C LEU A 217 -6.10 19.67 18.14
N GLN A 218 -7.27 20.10 18.65
CA GLN A 218 -7.48 20.20 20.09
C GLN A 218 -7.55 18.81 20.72
N GLN A 219 -8.25 17.87 20.08
CA GLN A 219 -8.28 16.47 20.52
C GLN A 219 -6.87 15.86 20.58
N SER A 220 -6.06 16.09 19.56
CA SER A 220 -4.67 15.62 19.48
C SER A 220 -3.79 16.21 20.59
N ARG A 221 -3.96 17.51 20.90
CA ARG A 221 -3.31 18.17 22.04
C ARG A 221 -3.71 17.52 23.35
N ASP A 222 -5.01 17.45 23.63
CA ASP A 222 -5.54 16.91 24.88
C ASP A 222 -5.08 15.47 25.11
N PHE A 223 -5.10 14.63 24.06
CA PHE A 223 -4.63 13.25 24.10
C PHE A 223 -3.17 13.17 24.55
N LEU A 224 -2.27 13.92 23.89
CA LEU A 224 -0.84 13.82 24.16
C LEU A 224 -0.44 14.53 25.47
N GLU A 225 -1.10 15.62 25.83
CA GLU A 225 -0.86 16.35 27.09
C GLU A 225 -1.20 15.51 28.31
N GLN A 226 -2.32 14.78 28.30
CA GLN A 226 -2.70 13.88 29.39
C GLN A 226 -1.65 12.79 29.67
N LEU A 227 -0.87 12.43 28.64
CA LEU A 227 0.20 11.43 28.73
C LEU A 227 1.59 12.04 28.95
N GLY A 228 1.70 13.37 29.04
CA GLY A 228 2.98 14.07 29.11
C GLY A 228 3.81 13.98 27.82
N LEU A 229 3.16 13.72 26.68
CA LEU A 229 3.75 13.53 25.35
C LEU A 229 3.46 14.70 24.40
N GLY A 230 3.00 15.86 24.90
CA GLY A 230 2.65 17.02 24.07
C GLY A 230 3.78 17.52 23.17
N LEU A 231 5.05 17.32 23.54
CA LEU A 231 6.24 17.68 22.76
C LEU A 231 6.35 16.96 21.40
N PHE A 232 5.65 15.84 21.24
CA PHE A 232 5.65 15.06 19.99
C PHE A 232 4.67 15.61 18.95
N LEU A 233 3.68 16.40 19.37
CA LEU A 233 2.68 16.95 18.47
C LEU A 233 3.32 17.98 17.52
N GLU A 234 2.99 17.84 16.25
CA GLU A 234 3.41 18.74 15.17
C GLU A 234 2.18 19.13 14.35
N PRO A 235 1.56 20.29 14.63
CA PRO A 235 0.43 20.78 13.85
C PRO A 235 0.88 21.14 12.43
N VAL A 236 0.08 20.74 11.45
CA VAL A 236 0.28 21.07 10.04
C VAL A 236 -0.91 21.92 9.60
N GLU A 237 -0.69 23.23 9.49
CA GLU A 237 -1.73 24.16 9.06
C GLU A 237 -1.88 24.13 7.53
N ALA A 238 -3.13 24.09 7.07
CA ALA A 238 -3.48 24.15 5.66
C ALA A 238 -4.71 25.04 5.43
N ASP A 239 -4.88 25.51 4.21
CA ASP A 239 -6.07 26.25 3.76
C ASP A 239 -7.01 25.30 3.02
N LEU A 240 -8.31 25.39 3.26
CA LEU A 240 -9.32 24.65 2.49
C LEU A 240 -9.24 24.98 0.99
N ALA A 241 -8.83 26.21 0.63
CA ALA A 241 -8.63 26.59 -0.76
C ALA A 241 -7.44 25.87 -1.43
N SER A 242 -6.57 25.22 -0.65
CA SER A 242 -5.42 24.45 -1.16
C SER A 242 -5.75 22.99 -1.49
N LEU A 243 -6.98 22.55 -1.20
CA LEU A 243 -7.45 21.21 -1.55
C LEU A 243 -7.57 21.06 -3.07
N ASP A 244 -6.87 20.06 -3.61
CA ASP A 244 -6.93 19.72 -5.04
C ASP A 244 -7.51 18.31 -5.21
N VAL A 245 -8.84 18.25 -5.32
CA VAL A 245 -9.59 17.00 -5.51
C VAL A 245 -9.25 16.32 -6.83
N ALA A 246 -8.97 17.10 -7.89
CA ALA A 246 -8.62 16.54 -9.19
C ALA A 246 -7.26 15.85 -9.13
N GLU A 247 -6.31 16.44 -8.40
CA GLU A 247 -5.03 15.79 -8.15
C GLU A 247 -5.17 14.56 -7.26
N THR A 248 -6.01 14.59 -6.22
CA THR A 248 -6.29 13.41 -5.39
C THR A 248 -6.78 12.26 -6.25
N ILE A 249 -7.80 12.48 -7.09
CA ILE A 249 -8.34 11.46 -8.02
C ILE A 249 -7.23 10.92 -8.94
N ARG A 250 -6.37 11.80 -9.47
CA ARG A 250 -5.24 11.40 -10.32
C ARG A 250 -4.21 10.54 -9.59
N VAL A 251 -3.99 10.80 -8.30
CA VAL A 251 -2.99 10.08 -7.49
C VAL A 251 -3.51 8.72 -7.05
N VAL A 252 -4.74 8.66 -6.51
CA VAL A 252 -5.29 7.41 -5.96
C VAL A 252 -5.93 6.51 -7.04
N GLU A 253 -6.30 7.10 -8.18
CA GLU A 253 -6.97 6.41 -9.30
C GLU A 253 -8.26 5.69 -8.86
N ASP A 254 -8.99 6.34 -7.95
CA ASP A 254 -10.33 5.97 -7.49
C ASP A 254 -11.30 7.14 -7.76
N TYR A 255 -12.58 6.92 -7.57
CA TYR A 255 -13.65 7.87 -7.80
C TYR A 255 -14.76 7.79 -6.74
N LYS A 256 -14.65 6.90 -5.73
CA LYS A 256 -15.65 6.84 -4.67
C LYS A 256 -15.55 8.09 -3.79
N PRO A 257 -16.66 8.81 -3.54
CA PRO A 257 -16.62 10.09 -2.82
C PRO A 257 -15.88 10.04 -1.48
N LEU A 258 -16.20 9.08 -0.61
CA LEU A 258 -15.56 8.97 0.71
C LEU A 258 -14.06 8.66 0.62
N ASP A 259 -13.67 7.79 -0.32
CA ASP A 259 -12.26 7.45 -0.56
C ASP A 259 -11.48 8.71 -1.00
N ILE A 260 -12.09 9.55 -1.85
CA ILE A 260 -11.49 10.81 -2.33
C ILE A 260 -11.46 11.89 -1.24
N GLU A 261 -12.50 12.00 -0.42
CA GLU A 261 -12.54 12.93 0.71
C GLU A 261 -11.43 12.62 1.71
N SER A 262 -11.32 11.36 2.14
CA SER A 262 -10.27 10.90 3.05
C SER A 262 -8.87 11.10 2.45
N ALA A 263 -8.66 10.63 1.22
CA ALA A 263 -7.37 10.76 0.55
C ALA A 263 -6.95 12.23 0.32
N SER A 264 -7.91 13.13 0.13
CA SER A 264 -7.60 14.57 -0.01
C SER A 264 -7.03 15.14 1.27
N MET A 265 -7.51 14.69 2.44
CA MET A 265 -6.95 15.10 3.73
C MET A 265 -5.54 14.54 3.92
N ALA A 266 -5.34 13.25 3.64
CA ALA A 266 -4.02 12.61 3.73
C ALA A 266 -2.98 13.25 2.78
N MET A 267 -3.38 13.55 1.55
CA MET A 267 -2.54 14.26 0.58
C MET A 267 -2.16 15.66 1.06
N THR A 268 -3.11 16.40 1.66
CA THR A 268 -2.87 17.74 2.19
C THR A 268 -1.92 17.71 3.38
N LEU A 269 -2.12 16.77 4.31
CA LEU A 269 -1.20 16.50 5.40
C LEU A 269 0.22 16.21 4.87
N CYS A 270 0.35 15.27 3.92
CA CYS A 270 1.66 14.91 3.35
C CYS A 270 2.34 16.09 2.65
N ARG A 271 1.59 16.97 1.97
CA ARG A 271 2.13 18.21 1.38
C ARG A 271 2.62 19.18 2.44
N GLY A 272 1.84 19.40 3.49
CA GLY A 272 2.23 20.27 4.59
C GLY A 272 3.47 19.74 5.33
N ILE A 273 3.53 18.44 5.59
CA ILE A 273 4.74 17.78 6.13
C ILE A 273 5.93 18.00 5.20
N ARG A 274 5.78 17.78 3.88
CA ARG A 274 6.86 18.00 2.91
C ARG A 274 7.31 19.46 2.85
N ALA A 275 6.40 20.42 3.02
CA ALA A 275 6.72 21.84 3.02
C ALA A 275 7.54 22.24 4.26
N LEU A 276 7.16 21.72 5.44
CA LEU A 276 7.86 21.95 6.70
C LEU A 276 9.18 21.16 6.79
N TYR A 277 9.17 19.94 6.28
CA TYR A 277 10.25 18.96 6.38
C TYR A 277 10.53 18.32 5.00
N PRO A 278 11.28 19.00 4.12
CA PRO A 278 11.50 18.57 2.73
C PRO A 278 12.11 17.19 2.53
N ASP A 279 12.81 16.66 3.54
CA ASP A 279 13.46 15.35 3.48
C ASP A 279 12.68 14.22 4.19
N TRP A 280 11.55 14.52 4.85
CA TRP A 280 10.77 13.52 5.59
C TRP A 280 10.16 12.49 4.65
N LYS A 281 10.32 11.18 4.93
CA LYS A 281 9.89 10.11 4.01
C LYS A 281 9.06 9.01 4.67
N LEU A 282 9.11 8.89 5.99
CA LEU A 282 8.58 7.76 6.71
C LEU A 282 7.40 8.20 7.57
N LEU A 283 6.25 7.61 7.31
CA LEU A 283 4.99 7.90 7.99
C LEU A 283 4.30 6.57 8.31
N LEU A 284 3.75 6.48 9.51
CA LEU A 284 2.78 5.47 9.93
C LEU A 284 1.41 6.14 9.99
N ASP A 285 0.34 5.41 9.76
CA ASP A 285 -1.03 5.88 9.91
C ASP A 285 -1.87 4.82 10.65
N GLY A 286 -3.11 5.20 10.98
CA GLY A 286 -4.10 4.31 11.59
C GLY A 286 -5.13 3.79 10.59
N ASP A 287 -4.87 3.87 9.29
CA ASP A 287 -5.83 3.43 8.28
C ASP A 287 -6.03 1.92 8.38
N GLY A 288 -7.27 1.46 8.26
CA GLY A 288 -7.62 0.05 8.46
C GLY A 288 -7.98 -0.32 9.91
N GLY A 289 -7.93 0.63 10.86
CA GLY A 289 -8.23 0.39 12.27
C GLY A 289 -9.71 0.10 12.57
N ASP A 290 -10.61 0.67 11.75
CA ASP A 290 -12.07 0.52 11.89
C ASP A 290 -12.57 -0.84 11.37
N GLU A 291 -11.83 -1.51 10.46
CA GLU A 291 -12.18 -2.79 9.81
C GLU A 291 -11.90 -4.06 10.64
#